data_AF-A0A1I2H8E0-F1
#
_entry.id   AF-A0A1I2H8E0-F1
#
_cell.length_a   1.000
_cell.length_b   1.000
_cell.length_c   1.000
_cell.angle_alpha   90.00
_cell.angle_beta   90.00
_cell.angle_gamma   90.00
#
_symmetry.space_group_name_H-M   'P 1'
#
loop_
_entity.id
_entity.type
_entity.pdbx_description
1 polymer ?
#
loop_
_entity_poly.entity_id
_entity_poly.type
_entity_poly.pdbx_seq_one_letter_code
_entity_poly.pdbx_strand_id
1 'polypeptide(L)'
;MNRAYKNKPLSARQKLANKLISKKRYIVEQCFGIIKRLFGMRRASYFGTAKVNAQVLMKSICMNLKKAAHKIFVDKPPREAIRPNVA
;
A
#
# COMPACT_ATOMS: atom_id res chain seq x y z
N MET A 1 -6.53 7.43 -14.02
CA MET A 1 -6.97 8.35 -12.94
C MET A 1 -7.05 9.74 -13.54
N ASN A 2 -8.23 10.34 -13.51
CA ASN A 2 -8.41 11.69 -14.04
C ASN A 2 -7.79 12.70 -13.07
N ARG A 3 -7.00 13.63 -13.58
CA ARG A 3 -6.43 14.72 -12.78
C ARG A 3 -7.22 15.99 -13.03
N ALA A 4 -7.47 16.76 -11.98
CA ALA A 4 -7.97 18.12 -12.13
C ALA A 4 -6.81 19.03 -12.58
N TYR A 5 -7.11 20.03 -13.40
CA TYR A 5 -6.15 21.05 -13.83
C TYR A 5 -6.74 22.43 -13.53
N LYS A 6 -5.91 23.48 -13.63
CA LYS A 6 -6.37 24.87 -13.45
C LYS A 6 -7.57 25.13 -14.37
N ASN A 7 -8.65 25.66 -13.81
CA ASN A 7 -9.92 25.93 -14.49
C ASN A 7 -10.59 24.71 -15.16
N LYS A 8 -10.17 23.49 -14.84
CA LYS A 8 -10.76 22.25 -15.37
C LYS A 8 -11.05 21.26 -14.23
N PRO A 9 -12.17 21.45 -13.50
CA PRO A 9 -12.57 20.56 -12.43
C PRO A 9 -12.98 19.18 -12.96
N LEU A 10 -12.87 18.16 -12.11
CA LEU A 10 -13.32 16.81 -12.45
C LEU A 10 -14.85 16.74 -12.48
N SER A 11 -15.40 16.11 -13.53
CA SER A 11 -16.84 15.81 -13.58
C SER A 11 -17.23 14.81 -12.49
N ALA A 12 -18.51 14.76 -12.12
CA ALA A 12 -19.02 13.83 -11.13
C ALA A 12 -18.68 12.37 -11.46
N ARG A 13 -18.80 11.98 -12.74
CA ARG A 13 -18.42 10.65 -13.24
C ARG A 13 -16.93 10.37 -13.07
N GLN A 14 -16.07 11.36 -13.35
CA GLN A 14 -14.62 11.22 -13.18
C GLN A 14 -14.23 11.10 -11.71
N LYS A 15 -14.90 11.83 -10.80
CA LYS A 15 -14.71 11.71 -9.36
C LYS A 15 -15.11 10.33 -8.86
N LEU A 16 -16.26 9.82 -9.29
CA LEU A 16 -16.73 8.48 -8.92
C LEU A 16 -15.75 7.40 -9.40
N ALA A 17 -15.31 7.45 -10.65
CA ALA A 17 -14.32 6.53 -11.19
C ALA A 17 -13.00 6.57 -10.39
N ASN A 18 -12.48 7.77 -10.07
CA ASN A 18 -11.29 7.91 -9.24
C ASN A 18 -11.48 7.33 -7.83
N LYS A 19 -12.65 7.51 -7.21
CA LYS A 19 -12.98 6.96 -5.88
C LYS A 19 -12.96 5.43 -5.90
N LEU A 20 -13.53 4.80 -6.92
CA LEU A 20 -13.53 3.34 -7.07
C LEU A 20 -12.10 2.79 -7.25
N ILE A 21 -11.30 3.44 -8.10
CA ILE A 21 -9.89 3.06 -8.33
C ILE A 21 -9.05 3.23 -7.06
N SER A 22 -9.28 4.30 -6.30
CA SER A 22 -8.53 4.62 -5.08
C SER A 22 -8.55 3.49 -4.05
N LYS A 23 -9.68 2.78 -3.90
CA LYS A 23 -9.79 1.63 -2.97
C LYS A 23 -8.74 0.55 -3.22
N LYS A 24 -8.44 0.25 -4.49
CA LYS A 24 -7.42 -0.75 -4.85
C LYS A 24 -6.01 -0.17 -4.86
N ARG A 25 -5.86 1.08 -5.33
CA ARG A 25 -4.56 1.76 -5.37
C ARG A 25 -3.91 1.89 -4.01
N TYR A 26 -4.69 2.25 -2.98
CA TYR A 26 -4.17 2.36 -1.63
C TYR A 26 -3.45 1.07 -1.18
N ILE A 27 -4.00 -0.11 -1.47
CA ILE A 27 -3.40 -1.39 -1.09
C ILE A 27 -2.06 -1.58 -1.82
N VAL A 28 -2.05 -1.34 -3.13
CA VAL A 28 -0.86 -1.50 -3.98
C VAL A 28 0.25 -0.52 -3.57
N GLU A 29 -0.09 0.76 -3.41
CA GLU A 29 0.85 1.82 -3.03
C GLU A 29 1.41 1.61 -1.61
N GLN A 30 0.59 1.14 -0.67
CA GLN A 30 1.05 0.75 0.66
C GLN A 30 2.06 -0.41 0.60
N CYS A 31 1.78 -1.46 -0.17
CA CYS A 31 2.73 -2.57 -0.35
C CYS A 31 4.09 -2.08 -0.84
N PHE A 32 4.12 -1.26 -1.91
CA PHE A 32 5.37 -0.70 -2.41
C PHE A 32 6.03 0.27 -1.42
N GLY A 33 5.26 1.07 -0.69
CA GLY A 33 5.76 1.96 0.34
C GLY A 33 6.45 1.21 1.48
N ILE A 34 5.85 0.12 1.96
CA ILE A 34 6.42 -0.74 3.01
C ILE A 34 7.66 -1.47 2.47
N ILE A 35 7.61 -2.02 1.25
CA ILE A 35 8.77 -2.66 0.60
C ILE A 35 9.97 -1.69 0.53
N LYS A 36 9.73 -0.44 0.13
CA LYS A 36 10.78 0.59 0.05
C LYS A 36 11.30 1.00 1.43
N ARG A 37 10.41 1.15 2.42
CA ARG A 37 10.75 1.64 3.76
C ARG A 37 11.43 0.57 4.63
N LEU A 38 10.86 -0.63 4.70
CA LEU A 38 11.32 -1.68 5.61
C LEU A 38 12.34 -2.62 4.97
N PHE A 39 12.23 -2.85 3.67
CA PHE A 39 13.10 -3.81 2.97
C PHE A 39 14.13 -3.12 2.07
N GLY A 40 14.25 -1.78 2.12
CA GLY A 40 15.29 -1.01 1.43
C GLY A 40 15.22 -1.04 -0.10
N MET A 41 14.12 -1.50 -0.69
CA MET A 41 14.00 -1.72 -2.14
C MET A 41 13.60 -0.44 -2.88
N ARG A 42 14.40 0.62 -2.75
CA ARG A 42 14.20 1.89 -3.47
C ARG A 42 14.76 1.88 -4.90
N ARG A 43 15.82 1.10 -5.11
CA ARG A 43 16.53 0.92 -6.38
C ARG A 43 16.87 -0.55 -6.56
N ALA A 44 17.07 -0.99 -7.79
CA ALA A 44 17.59 -2.32 -8.07
C ALA A 44 19.02 -2.44 -7.52
N SER A 45 19.27 -3.46 -6.71
CA SER A 45 20.60 -3.69 -6.11
C SER A 45 21.53 -4.51 -6.99
N TYR A 46 21.00 -5.17 -8.01
CA TYR A 46 21.72 -6.12 -8.85
C TYR A 46 21.58 -5.77 -10.33
N PHE A 47 22.59 -6.18 -11.11
CA PHE A 47 22.52 -6.15 -12.57
C PHE A 47 21.74 -7.35 -13.10
N GLY A 48 20.92 -7.10 -14.11
CA GLY A 48 20.08 -8.11 -14.75
C GLY A 48 18.76 -8.37 -14.02
N THR A 49 17.75 -8.76 -14.78
CA THR A 49 16.37 -8.94 -14.29
C THR A 49 16.22 -10.17 -13.41
N ALA A 50 16.97 -11.25 -13.66
CA ALA A 50 16.86 -12.49 -12.89
C ALA A 50 17.13 -12.29 -11.38
N LYS A 51 18.24 -11.62 -11.05
CA LYS A 51 18.63 -11.34 -9.65
C LYS A 51 17.68 -10.35 -8.98
N VAL A 52 17.24 -9.32 -9.71
CA VAL A 52 16.26 -8.34 -9.21
C VAL A 52 14.91 -9.00 -8.94
N ASN A 53 14.45 -9.89 -9.82
CA ASN A 53 13.20 -10.64 -9.65
C ASN A 53 13.27 -11.54 -8.41
N ALA A 54 14.37 -12.28 -8.23
CA ALA A 54 14.58 -13.08 -7.03
C ALA A 54 14.56 -12.22 -5.75
N GLN A 55 15.22 -11.05 -5.77
CA GLN A 55 15.22 -10.11 -4.65
C GLN A 55 13.81 -9.60 -4.32
N VAL A 56 13.01 -9.26 -5.33
CA VAL A 56 11.62 -8.82 -5.16
C VAL A 56 10.77 -9.92 -4.54
N LEU A 57 10.91 -11.16 -5.04
CA LEU A 57 10.17 -12.31 -4.53
C LEU A 57 10.49 -12.59 -3.06
N MET A 58 11.78 -12.67 -2.70
CA MET A 58 12.20 -12.90 -1.31
C MET A 58 11.67 -11.82 -0.37
N LYS A 59 11.78 -10.54 -0.74
CA LYS A 59 11.27 -9.44 0.10
C LYS A 59 9.74 -9.46 0.21
N SER A 60 9.04 -9.93 -0.82
CA SER A 60 7.58 -10.10 -0.80
C SER A 60 7.16 -11.22 0.15
N ILE A 61 7.89 -12.34 0.18
CA ILE A 61 7.69 -13.41 1.17
C ILE A 61 7.92 -12.88 2.59
N CYS A 62 9.03 -12.17 2.84
CA CYS A 62 9.30 -11.59 4.16
C CYS A 62 8.22 -10.61 4.60
N MET A 63 7.65 -9.82 3.68
CA MET A 63 6.51 -8.94 3.98
C MET A 63 5.28 -9.73 4.42
N ASN A 64 4.95 -10.82 3.73
CA ASN A 64 3.83 -11.68 4.08
C ASN A 64 4.04 -12.33 5.46
N LEU A 65 5.26 -12.81 5.75
CA LEU A 65 5.62 -13.35 7.06
C LEU A 65 5.47 -12.30 8.17
N LYS A 66 5.94 -11.06 7.95
CA LYS A 66 5.74 -9.96 8.90
C LYS A 66 4.27 -9.68 9.16
N LYS A 67 3.43 -9.74 8.12
CA LYS A 67 1.98 -9.54 8.24
C LYS A 67 1.31 -10.70 8.99
N ALA A 68 1.75 -11.93 8.76
CA ALA A 68 1.28 -13.12 9.47
C ALA A 68 1.65 -13.05 10.96
N ALA A 69 2.90 -12.75 11.29
CA ALA A 69 3.35 -12.53 12.66
C ALA A 69 2.51 -11.45 13.37
N HIS A 70 2.23 -10.32 12.72
CA HIS A 70 1.35 -9.30 13.29
C HIS A 70 -0.09 -9.81 13.51
N LYS A 71 -0.60 -10.74 12.70
CA LYS A 71 -1.93 -11.32 12.93
C LYS A 71 -1.94 -12.29 14.11
N ILE A 72 -0.87 -13.07 14.28
CA ILE A 72 -0.77 -14.08 15.34
C ILE A 72 -0.47 -13.44 16.70
N PHE A 73 0.42 -12.44 16.73
CA PHE A 73 0.90 -11.83 17.98
C PHE A 73 0.16 -10.54 18.37
N VAL A 74 -0.71 -10.00 17.51
CA VAL A 74 -1.50 -8.77 17.78
C VAL A 74 -3.00 -9.08 17.77
N ASP A 75 -3.40 -10.19 18.40
CA ASP A 75 -4.74 -10.34 18.95
C ASP A 75 -4.89 -9.40 20.16
N LYS A 76 -4.95 -8.09 19.88
CA LYS A 76 -5.62 -7.12 20.76
C LYS A 76 -7.06 -6.98 20.29
N PRO A 77 -8.03 -6.88 21.22
CA PRO A 77 -9.45 -6.71 20.87
C PRO A 77 -9.64 -5.51 19.94
N PRO A 78 -10.69 -5.53 19.10
CA PRO A 78 -10.83 -4.64 17.96
C PRO A 78 -10.77 -3.16 18.34
N ARG A 79 -10.24 -2.36 17.40
CA ARG A 79 -10.06 -0.90 17.41
C ARG A 79 -11.36 -0.07 17.56
N GLU A 80 -12.43 -0.65 18.08
CA GLU A 80 -13.69 0.02 18.39
C GLU A 80 -13.63 0.76 19.73
N ALA A 81 -12.69 0.42 20.62
CA ALA A 81 -12.53 1.06 21.93
C ALA A 81 -11.70 2.36 21.96
N ILE A 82 -11.18 2.85 20.83
CA ILE A 82 -10.20 3.99 20.79
C ILE A 82 -10.73 5.19 19.97
N ARG A 83 -12.05 5.35 19.85
CA ARG A 83 -12.62 6.67 19.55
C ARG A 83 -13.27 7.16 20.83
N PRO A 84 -12.66 8.08 21.61
CA PRO A 84 -13.46 8.80 22.58
C PRO A 84 -14.55 9.52 21.81
N ASN A 85 -15.78 9.40 22.31
CA ASN A 85 -16.97 10.10 21.81
C ASN A 85 -16.60 11.53 21.39
N VAL A 86 -16.70 11.81 20.09
CA VAL A 86 -16.81 13.18 19.62
C VAL A 86 -18.28 13.52 19.80
N ALA A 87 -18.56 14.23 20.90
CA ALA A 87 -19.80 14.97 21.10
C ALA A 87 -19.96 16.03 20.01
#